data_AF-A0A3B8J1A0-F1
#
_entry.id   AF-A0A3B8J1A0-F1
#
_cell.length_a   1.000
_cell.length_b   1.000
_cell.length_c   1.000
_cell.angle_alpha   90.00
_cell.angle_beta   90.00
_cell.angle_gamma   90.00
#
_symmetry.space_group_name_H-M   'P 1'
#
loop_
_entity.id
_entity.type
_entity.pdbx_description
1 polymer ?
#
loop_
_entity_poly.entity_id
_entity_poly.type
_entity_poly.pdbx_seq_one_letter_code
_entity_poly.pdbx_strand_id
1 'polypeptide(L)'
;MEQVAEYFSGHFSSEIYEQPELVERISAVYRPWQTAHGKYTLRMEDTGGGLYTITDSRMHLTEGSKIEIVEEQEAIGLMTMAPLGAHPVHESAIDRDLGVAMEGWFVPIITAEPELLHRLDKTRDRKVTHQSLALT
;
A
#
# COMPACT_ATOMS: atom_id res chain seq x y z
N MET A 1 6.63 -30.94 1.19
CA MET A 1 7.55 -30.03 0.50
C MET A 1 7.37 -28.68 1.17
N GLU A 2 8.24 -28.35 2.12
CA GLU A 2 8.12 -27.13 2.93
C GLU A 2 8.57 -25.93 2.11
N GLN A 3 7.66 -24.97 1.89
CA GLN A 3 7.97 -23.69 1.26
C GLN A 3 8.73 -22.83 2.29
N VAL A 4 10.02 -22.61 2.03
CA VAL A 4 10.83 -21.68 2.80
C VAL A 4 10.37 -20.27 2.43
N ALA A 5 9.74 -19.58 3.37
CA ALA A 5 9.42 -18.17 3.21
C ALA A 5 10.73 -17.37 3.11
N GLU A 6 10.95 -16.67 2.00
CA GLU A 6 12.10 -15.78 1.87
C GLU A 6 11.84 -14.51 2.68
N TYR A 7 12.43 -14.46 3.88
CA TYR A 7 12.47 -13.28 4.73
C TYR A 7 13.74 -12.49 4.42
N PHE A 8 13.59 -11.32 3.81
CA PHE A 8 14.69 -10.40 3.59
C PHE A 8 14.88 -9.53 4.84
N SER A 9 15.98 -9.75 5.56
CA SER A 9 16.41 -8.85 6.64
C SER A 9 17.53 -7.94 6.15
N GLY A 10 17.25 -6.64 6.08
CA GLY A 10 18.28 -5.62 5.88
C GLY A 10 18.82 -5.17 7.23
N HIS A 11 20.14 -5.21 7.41
CA HIS A 11 20.80 -4.55 8.52
C HIS A 11 21.36 -3.22 8.02
N PHE A 12 20.82 -2.13 8.53
CA PHE A 12 21.30 -0.78 8.22
C PHE A 12 22.01 -0.24 9.47
N SER A 13 23.28 0.15 9.31
CA SER A 13 24.00 0.88 10.35
C SER A 13 23.28 2.20 10.61
N SER A 14 22.86 2.41 11.86
CA SER A 14 22.25 3.66 12.30
C SER A 14 23.28 4.49 13.05
N GLU A 15 23.73 5.59 12.44
CA GLU A 15 24.66 6.54 13.06
C GLU A 15 23.92 7.61 13.88
N ILE A 16 22.68 7.34 14.28
CA ILE A 16 21.79 8.31 14.92
C ILE A 16 22.35 8.88 16.24
N TYR A 17 23.16 8.09 16.96
CA TYR A 17 23.82 8.48 18.20
C TYR A 17 25.15 9.20 17.98
N GLU A 18 25.74 9.05 16.80
CA GLU A 18 27.05 9.63 16.44
C GLU A 18 26.89 11.02 15.80
N GLN A 19 25.69 11.35 15.30
CA GLN A 19 25.40 12.60 14.59
C GLN A 19 24.15 13.33 15.14
N PRO A 20 24.17 13.83 16.40
CA PRO A 20 23.01 14.50 16.99
C PRO A 20 22.56 15.75 16.21
N GLU A 21 23.50 16.50 15.63
CA GLU A 21 23.18 17.68 14.80
C GLU A 21 22.38 17.31 13.54
N LEU A 22 22.65 16.14 12.94
CA LEU A 22 21.89 15.65 11.79
C LEU A 22 20.45 15.32 12.20
N VAL A 23 20.27 14.67 13.36
CA VAL A 23 18.95 14.35 13.91
C VAL A 23 18.14 15.62 14.19
N GLU A 24 18.78 16.66 14.73
CA GLU A 24 18.14 17.96 14.95
C GLU A 24 17.71 18.60 13.63
N ARG A 25 18.57 18.59 12.61
CA ARG A 25 18.24 19.12 11.27
C ARG A 25 17.08 18.37 10.62
N ILE A 26 17.08 17.03 10.69
CA ILE A 26 15.97 16.22 10.20
C ILE A 26 14.70 16.55 10.97
N SER A 27 14.77 16.62 12.31
CA SER A 27 13.62 16.92 13.16
C SER A 27 13.03 18.31 12.89
N ALA A 28 13.88 19.30 12.61
CA ALA A 28 13.46 20.66 12.28
C ALA A 28 12.64 20.73 10.99
N VAL A 29 12.87 19.82 10.04
CA VAL A 29 12.09 19.71 8.80
C VAL A 29 10.88 18.79 9.00
N TYR A 30 11.07 17.66 9.68
CA TYR A 30 10.05 16.64 9.84
C TYR A 30 8.88 17.10 10.72
N ARG A 31 9.13 17.76 11.85
CA ARG A 31 8.05 18.15 12.78
C ARG A 31 7.04 19.14 12.17
N PRO A 32 7.45 20.22 11.49
CA PRO A 32 6.51 21.10 10.80
C PRO A 32 5.72 20.35 9.72
N TRP A 33 6.41 19.51 8.93
CA TRP A 33 5.76 18.69 7.91
C TRP A 33 4.72 17.75 8.52
N GLN A 34 5.08 17.01 9.57
CA GLN A 34 4.17 16.09 10.27
C GLN A 34 2.99 16.83 10.90
N THR A 35 3.20 18.04 11.42
CA THR A 35 2.12 18.85 12.00
C THR A 35 1.14 19.31 10.92
N ALA A 36 1.65 19.73 9.76
CA ALA A 36 0.83 20.19 8.65
C ALA A 36 0.11 19.03 7.92
N HIS A 37 0.78 17.89 7.77
CA HIS A 37 0.39 16.81 6.87
C HIS A 37 0.08 15.48 7.55
N GLY A 38 0.40 15.29 8.82
CA GLY A 38 0.26 13.99 9.51
C GLY A 38 -1.17 13.50 9.71
N LYS A 39 -2.15 14.37 9.47
CA LYS A 39 -3.58 14.03 9.43
C LYS A 39 -4.06 13.52 8.07
N TYR A 40 -3.24 13.65 7.03
CA TYR A 40 -3.57 13.19 5.68
C TYR A 40 -3.25 11.71 5.55
N THR A 41 -4.25 10.92 5.20
CA THR A 41 -4.18 9.48 5.13
C THR A 41 -4.81 9.00 3.82
N LEU A 42 -4.20 7.96 3.25
CA LEU A 42 -4.82 7.11 2.24
C LEU A 42 -4.59 5.67 2.71
N ARG A 43 -5.62 5.09 3.33
CA ARG A 43 -5.50 3.84 4.07
C ARG A 43 -6.60 2.87 3.70
N MET A 44 -6.23 1.61 3.46
CA MET A 44 -7.14 0.48 3.31
C MET A 44 -7.27 -0.28 4.63
N GLU A 45 -8.50 -0.63 4.98
CA GLU A 45 -8.84 -1.41 6.17
C GLU A 45 -9.79 -2.55 5.82
N ASP A 46 -9.66 -3.68 6.51
CA ASP A 46 -10.59 -4.80 6.36
C ASP A 46 -11.83 -4.56 7.20
N THR A 47 -13.01 -4.60 6.56
CA THR A 47 -14.30 -4.46 7.24
C THR A 47 -14.97 -5.80 7.54
N GLY A 48 -14.33 -6.91 7.16
CA GLY A 48 -14.85 -8.26 7.26
C GLY A 48 -15.66 -8.66 6.02
N GLY A 49 -15.92 -9.96 5.87
CA GLY A 49 -16.78 -10.49 4.81
C GLY A 49 -16.24 -10.35 3.39
N GLY A 50 -14.93 -10.13 3.21
CA GLY A 50 -14.31 -9.92 1.89
C GLY A 50 -14.47 -8.50 1.35
N LEU A 51 -14.86 -7.55 2.21
CA LEU A 51 -15.01 -6.13 1.90
C LEU A 51 -13.94 -5.31 2.60
N TYR A 52 -13.43 -4.31 1.89
CA TYR A 52 -12.37 -3.44 2.34
C TYR A 52 -12.79 -1.99 2.19
N THR A 53 -12.39 -1.14 3.11
CA THR A 53 -12.64 0.30 3.06
C THR A 53 -11.36 1.06 2.75
N ILE A 54 -11.43 1.98 1.80
CA ILE A 54 -10.37 2.94 1.51
C ILE A 54 -10.82 4.29 2.08
N THR A 55 -10.06 4.80 3.05
CA THR A 55 -10.25 6.14 3.61
C THR A 55 -9.20 7.09 3.03
N ASP A 56 -9.68 8.11 2.31
CA ASP A 56 -8.86 9.19 1.77
C ASP A 56 -9.19 10.51 2.46
N SER A 57 -8.25 11.00 3.26
CA SER A 57 -8.31 12.31 3.93
C SER A 57 -7.30 13.31 3.38
N ARG A 58 -6.67 13.02 2.23
CA ARG A 58 -5.67 13.91 1.61
C ARG A 58 -6.28 15.25 1.20
N MET A 59 -7.54 15.25 0.75
CA MET A 59 -8.27 16.45 0.31
C MET A 59 -9.01 17.16 1.46
N HIS A 60 -8.31 17.47 2.55
CA HIS A 60 -8.95 18.05 3.73
C HIS A 60 -9.25 19.56 3.62
N LEU A 61 -9.11 20.17 2.44
CA LEU A 61 -9.31 21.61 2.25
C LEU A 61 -10.74 22.01 1.86
N THR A 62 -11.60 21.10 1.38
CA THR A 62 -12.96 21.47 0.93
C THR A 62 -14.08 20.45 1.17
N GLU A 63 -13.84 19.13 1.19
CA GLU A 63 -14.94 18.14 1.07
C GLU A 63 -15.00 17.02 2.13
N GLY A 64 -14.11 17.01 3.13
CA GLY A 64 -14.06 15.94 4.13
C GLY A 64 -13.38 14.67 3.59
N SER A 65 -13.37 13.61 4.40
CA SER A 65 -12.76 12.32 4.02
C SER A 65 -13.66 11.54 3.06
N LYS A 66 -13.10 11.07 1.95
CA LYS A 66 -13.79 10.14 1.04
C LYS A 66 -13.61 8.72 1.57
N ILE A 67 -14.71 7.97 1.62
CA ILE A 67 -14.73 6.56 2.01
C ILE A 67 -15.26 5.76 0.83
N GLU A 68 -14.48 4.79 0.37
CA GLU A 68 -14.85 3.87 -0.70
C GLU A 68 -14.84 2.43 -0.17
N ILE A 69 -15.80 1.60 -0.60
CA ILE A 69 -15.85 0.18 -0.27
C ILE A 69 -15.50 -0.61 -1.53
N VAL A 70 -14.56 -1.54 -1.41
CA VAL A 70 -14.09 -2.40 -2.49
C VAL A 70 -14.14 -3.87 -2.10
N GLU A 71 -14.30 -4.75 -3.08
CA GLU A 71 -14.28 -6.20 -2.89
C GLU A 71 -12.85 -6.75 -2.90
N GLU A 72 -12.66 -7.98 -2.42
CA GLU A 72 -11.34 -8.63 -2.29
C GLU A 72 -10.49 -8.63 -3.57
N GLN A 73 -11.09 -8.83 -4.75
CA GLN A 73 -10.31 -8.80 -6.00
C GLN A 73 -9.83 -7.41 -6.35
N GLU A 74 -10.68 -6.41 -6.14
CA GLU A 74 -10.28 -5.02 -6.34
C GLU A 74 -9.22 -4.61 -5.32
N ALA A 75 -9.37 -4.99 -4.04
CA ALA A 75 -8.38 -4.75 -3.00
C ALA A 75 -7.01 -5.36 -3.35
N ILE A 76 -6.96 -6.60 -3.84
CA ILE A 76 -5.71 -7.23 -4.28
C ILE A 76 -5.07 -6.43 -5.41
N GLY A 77 -5.85 -6.03 -6.42
CA GLY A 77 -5.34 -5.22 -7.53
C GLY A 77 -4.84 -3.83 -7.10
N LEU A 78 -5.52 -3.21 -6.14
CA LEU A 78 -5.16 -1.88 -5.61
C LEU A 78 -3.94 -1.89 -4.69
N MET A 79 -3.62 -3.04 -4.08
CA MET A 79 -2.52 -3.17 -3.12
C MET A 79 -1.30 -3.93 -3.67
N THR A 80 -1.37 -4.41 -4.91
CA THR A 80 -0.28 -5.17 -5.53
C THR A 80 0.48 -4.32 -6.55
N MET A 81 1.79 -4.21 -6.38
CA MET A 81 2.66 -3.69 -7.43
C MET A 81 2.74 -4.71 -8.58
N ALA A 82 2.41 -4.28 -9.80
CA ALA A 82 2.36 -5.14 -10.97
C ALA A 82 2.55 -4.33 -12.27
N PRO A 83 2.84 -4.96 -13.42
CA PRO A 83 2.84 -4.26 -14.69
C PRO A 83 1.52 -3.52 -14.93
N LEU A 84 1.59 -2.33 -15.51
CA LEU A 84 0.39 -1.55 -15.81
C LEU A 84 -0.55 -2.35 -16.72
N GLY A 85 -1.85 -2.38 -16.40
CA GLY A 85 -2.85 -3.19 -17.09
C GLY A 85 -2.92 -4.67 -16.69
N ALA A 86 -2.05 -5.16 -15.81
CA ALA A 86 -2.13 -6.55 -15.32
C ALA A 86 -3.40 -6.85 -14.48
N HIS A 87 -4.02 -5.81 -13.90
CA HIS A 87 -5.32 -5.90 -13.25
C HIS A 87 -6.26 -4.83 -13.83
N PRO A 88 -7.55 -5.14 -14.06
CA PRO A 88 -8.53 -4.21 -14.62
C PRO A 88 -8.77 -2.95 -13.77
N VAL A 89 -8.33 -2.94 -12.50
CA VAL A 89 -8.47 -1.77 -11.62
C VAL A 89 -7.36 -0.73 -11.82
N HIS A 90 -6.22 -1.06 -12.45
CA HIS A 90 -5.06 -0.16 -12.43
C HIS A 90 -5.33 1.20 -13.07
N GLU A 91 -6.02 1.24 -14.22
CA GLU A 91 -6.35 2.50 -14.91
C GLU A 91 -7.26 3.37 -14.06
N SER A 92 -8.36 2.81 -13.54
CA SER A 92 -9.27 3.56 -12.67
C SER A 92 -8.64 3.94 -11.33
N ALA A 93 -7.67 3.18 -10.84
CA ALA A 93 -6.93 3.51 -9.62
C ALA A 93 -6.03 4.73 -9.82
N ILE A 94 -5.38 4.86 -10.98
CA ILE A 94 -4.57 6.03 -11.31
C ILE A 94 -5.45 7.28 -11.43
N ASP A 95 -6.58 7.19 -12.13
CA ASP A 95 -7.52 8.31 -12.27
C ASP A 95 -8.09 8.79 -10.91
N ARG A 96 -8.09 7.91 -9.90
CA ARG A 96 -8.55 8.18 -8.53
C ARG A 96 -7.42 8.54 -7.56
N ASP A 97 -6.20 8.74 -8.05
CA ASP A 97 -5.01 8.98 -7.24
C ASP A 97 -4.77 7.89 -6.17
N LEU A 98 -5.07 6.62 -6.47
CA LEU A 98 -4.86 5.48 -5.57
C LEU A 98 -3.54 4.74 -5.83
N GLY A 99 -2.93 4.99 -6.98
CA GLY A 99 -1.62 4.49 -7.37
C GLY A 99 -1.00 5.41 -8.42
N VAL A 100 0.26 5.15 -8.75
CA VAL A 100 0.97 5.89 -9.80
C VAL A 100 1.49 4.93 -10.87
N ALA A 101 1.53 5.40 -12.11
CA ALA A 101 2.25 4.72 -13.18
C ALA A 101 3.73 5.15 -13.14
N MET A 102 4.63 4.19 -12.92
CA MET A 102 6.07 4.43 -12.88
C MET A 102 6.79 3.37 -13.70
N GLU A 103 7.50 3.79 -14.76
CA GLU A 103 8.29 2.89 -15.62
C GLU A 103 7.50 1.69 -16.19
N GLY A 104 6.21 1.89 -16.49
CA GLY A 104 5.33 0.83 -16.99
C GLY A 104 4.75 -0.09 -15.92
N TRP A 105 4.96 0.23 -14.64
CA TRP A 105 4.38 -0.46 -13.49
C TRP A 105 3.28 0.37 -12.83
N PHE A 106 2.28 -0.31 -12.31
CA PHE A 106 1.37 0.23 -11.31
C PHE A 106 2.03 0.12 -9.94
N VAL A 107 2.20 1.26 -9.27
CA VAL A 107 2.75 1.34 -7.91
C VAL A 107 1.66 1.83 -6.97
N PRO A 108 1.18 1.00 -6.03
CA PRO A 108 0.15 1.41 -5.09
C PRO A 108 0.71 2.45 -4.12
N ILE A 109 -0.07 3.50 -3.86
CA ILE A 109 0.26 4.51 -2.84
C ILE A 109 -0.68 4.45 -1.62
N ILE A 110 -1.71 3.59 -1.68
CA ILE A 110 -2.56 3.25 -0.54
C ILE A 110 -1.73 2.49 0.50
N THR A 111 -1.91 2.82 1.77
CA THR A 111 -1.26 2.14 2.89
C THR A 111 -2.22 1.18 3.60
N ALA A 112 -1.70 0.17 4.28
CA ALA A 112 -2.47 -0.78 5.08
C ALA A 112 -1.62 -1.31 6.22
N GLU A 113 -2.27 -1.90 7.23
CA GLU A 113 -1.55 -2.65 8.25
C GLU A 113 -0.82 -3.86 7.65
N PRO A 114 0.38 -4.21 8.13
CA PRO A 114 1.18 -5.31 7.59
C PRO A 114 0.43 -6.64 7.47
N GLU A 115 -0.44 -6.96 8.44
CA GLU A 115 -1.22 -8.20 8.46
C GLU A 115 -2.26 -8.27 7.33
N LEU A 116 -2.81 -7.12 6.93
CA LEU A 116 -3.72 -7.03 5.79
C LEU A 116 -2.95 -7.23 4.48
N LEU A 117 -1.81 -6.55 4.31
CA LEU A 117 -0.95 -6.73 3.12
C LEU A 117 -0.56 -8.20 2.93
N HIS A 118 -0.06 -8.84 3.99
CA HIS A 118 0.31 -10.25 3.96
C HIS A 118 -0.85 -11.18 3.60
N ARG A 119 -2.06 -10.86 4.05
CA ARG A 119 -3.27 -11.63 3.72
C ARG A 119 -3.64 -11.48 2.24
N LEU A 120 -3.60 -10.26 1.71
CA LEU A 120 -3.90 -10.00 0.30
C LEU A 120 -2.87 -10.69 -0.62
N ASP A 121 -1.58 -10.63 -0.30
CA ASP A 121 -0.52 -11.32 -1.04
C ASP A 121 -0.74 -12.84 -1.08
N LYS A 122 -1.01 -13.47 0.08
CA LYS A 122 -1.30 -14.91 0.15
C LYS A 122 -2.51 -15.30 -0.68
N THR A 123 -3.57 -14.48 -0.64
CA THR A 123 -4.79 -14.75 -1.41
C THR A 123 -4.55 -14.64 -2.91
N ARG A 124 -3.74 -13.66 -3.35
CA ARG A 124 -3.29 -13.53 -4.73
C ARG A 124 -2.56 -14.80 -5.18
N ASP A 125 -1.55 -15.22 -4.44
CA ASP A 125 -0.71 -16.38 -4.81
C ASP A 125 -1.52 -17.68 -4.86
N ARG A 126 -2.49 -17.85 -3.95
CA ARG A 126 -3.42 -18.99 -3.98
C ARG A 126 -4.29 -19.00 -5.24
N LYS A 127 -4.78 -17.84 -5.67
CA LYS A 127 -5.63 -17.72 -6.88
C LYS A 127 -4.83 -17.93 -8.16
N VAL A 128 -3.59 -17.43 -8.23
CA VAL A 128 -2.68 -17.72 -9.35
C VAL A 128 -2.39 -19.21 -9.47
N THR A 129 -2.15 -19.89 -8.34
CA THR A 129 -1.89 -21.34 -8.30
C THR A 129 -3.10 -22.18 -8.73
N HIS A 130 -4.32 -21.76 -8.38
CA HIS A 130 -5.53 -22.49 -8.81
C HIS A 130 -5.89 -22.27 -10.28
N GLN A 131 -5.62 -21.09 -10.84
CA GLN A 131 -5.87 -20.81 -12.26
C GLN A 131 -4.92 -21.58 -13.18
N SER A 132 -3.64 -21.74 -12.80
CA SER A 132 -2.68 -22.54 -13.57
C SER A 132 -2.99 -24.03 -13.56
N LEU A 133 -3.50 -24.56 -12.44
CA LEU A 133 -3.96 -25.96 -12.34
C LEU A 133 -5.28 -26.23 -13.07
N ALA A 134 -6.13 -25.21 -13.29
CA ALA A 134 -7.38 -25.35 -14.03
C ALA A 134 -7.20 -25.30 -15.56
N LEU A 135 -6.00 -24.93 -16.03
CA LEU A 135 -5.64 -24.81 -17.45
C LEU A 135 -4.75 -25.97 -17.94
N THR A 136 -4.57 -27.02 -17.13
CA THR A 136 -3.83 -28.25 -17.47
C THR A 136 -4.77 -29.45 -17.51
#